data_AF-A0A842MNP1-F1
#
_entry.id   AF-A0A842MNP1-F1
#
_cell.length_a   1.000
_cell.length_b   1.000
_cell.length_c   1.000
_cell.angle_alpha   90.00
_cell.angle_beta   90.00
_cell.angle_gamma   90.00
#
_symmetry.space_group_name_H-M   'P 1'
#
loop_
_entity.id
_entity.type
_entity.pdbx_description
1 polymer ?
#
loop_
_entity_poly.entity_id
_entity_poly.type
_entity_poly.pdbx_seq_one_letter_code
_entity_poly.pdbx_strand_id
1 'polypeptide(L)'
;MKKLFMENKKKIALIAVIIAIIIVMYVAYNVYAYTVMDKNMKEAYKLCGEYDKLLSKINNMSYEGADTQTLIKEVKKLNEICDKIIEYEEKAYAVAPEPYKEFIGMRLERHHLLKLWREAWIDQLEVLEKGDYLAATEIQTSMDELSNKTFQIKQEEEKFLAKHPDVAKIAREWEKIYEYHESS
;
A
#
# COMPACT_ATOMS: atom_id res chain seq x y z
N MET A 1 20.46 -28.66 -52.65
CA MET A 1 20.94 -28.89 -51.25
C MET A 1 21.54 -27.65 -50.59
N LYS A 2 22.60 -27.00 -51.12
CA LYS A 2 23.25 -25.84 -50.45
C LYS A 2 22.33 -24.62 -50.24
N LYS A 3 21.44 -24.30 -51.19
CA LYS A 3 20.54 -23.13 -51.12
C LYS A 3 19.49 -23.26 -50.00
N LEU A 4 18.87 -24.44 -49.89
CA LEU A 4 17.90 -24.79 -48.84
C LEU A 4 18.53 -24.72 -47.44
N PHE A 5 19.79 -25.16 -47.31
CA PHE A 5 20.52 -25.15 -46.05
C PHE A 5 20.89 -23.73 -45.59
N MET A 6 21.27 -22.84 -46.52
CA MET A 6 21.52 -21.43 -46.20
C MET A 6 20.25 -20.68 -45.82
N GLU A 7 19.12 -20.95 -46.46
CA GLU A 7 17.82 -20.35 -46.09
C GLU A 7 17.38 -20.77 -44.69
N ASN A 8 17.55 -22.05 -44.33
CA ASN A 8 17.25 -22.52 -42.97
C ASN A 8 18.19 -21.91 -41.92
N LYS A 9 19.49 -21.74 -42.22
CA LYS A 9 20.42 -21.02 -41.32
C LYS A 9 20.03 -19.56 -41.10
N LYS A 10 19.62 -18.85 -42.15
CA LYS A 10 19.13 -17.46 -42.06
C LYS A 10 17.85 -17.38 -41.22
N LYS A 11 16.92 -18.32 -41.38
CA LYS A 11 15.70 -18.41 -40.56
C LYS A 11 16.02 -18.67 -39.08
N ILE A 12 16.92 -19.60 -38.78
CA ILE A 12 17.35 -19.88 -37.39
C ILE A 12 18.04 -18.65 -36.78
N ALA A 13 18.92 -17.98 -37.52
CA ALA A 13 19.57 -16.76 -37.07
C ALA A 13 18.56 -15.64 -36.79
N LEU A 14 17.55 -15.47 -37.65
CA LEU A 14 16.48 -14.49 -37.45
C LEU A 14 15.64 -14.80 -36.20
N ILE A 15 15.28 -16.08 -35.98
CA ILE A 15 14.56 -16.50 -34.78
C ILE A 15 15.39 -16.21 -33.53
N ALA A 16 16.69 -16.52 -33.54
CA ALA A 16 17.59 -16.24 -32.43
C ALA A 16 17.68 -14.74 -32.11
N VAL A 17 17.72 -13.88 -33.13
CA VAL A 17 17.70 -12.41 -32.96
C VAL A 17 16.38 -11.94 -32.34
N ILE A 18 15.24 -12.45 -32.81
CA ILE A 18 13.91 -12.09 -32.25
C ILE A 18 13.84 -12.50 -30.78
N ILE A 19 14.28 -13.71 -30.43
CA ILE A 19 14.32 -14.18 -29.04
C ILE A 19 15.23 -13.28 -28.19
N ALA A 20 16.40 -12.91 -28.68
CA ALA A 20 17.31 -12.02 -27.97
C ALA A 20 16.68 -10.64 -27.70
N ILE A 21 15.97 -10.06 -28.69
CA ILE A 21 15.24 -8.80 -28.52
C ILE A 21 14.16 -8.94 -27.45
N ILE A 22 13.38 -10.02 -27.47
CA ILE A 22 12.33 -10.28 -26.47
C ILE A 22 12.95 -10.37 -25.07
N ILE A 23 14.06 -11.08 -24.91
CA ILE A 23 14.77 -11.20 -23.62
C ILE A 23 15.24 -9.83 -23.13
N VAL A 24 15.87 -9.03 -24.00
CA VAL A 24 16.35 -7.69 -23.62
C VAL A 24 15.18 -6.78 -23.24
N MET A 25 14.08 -6.80 -24.00
CA MET A 25 12.86 -6.03 -23.67
C MET A 25 12.27 -6.48 -22.34
N TYR A 26 12.22 -7.78 -22.07
CA TYR A 26 11.72 -8.33 -20.82
C TYR A 26 12.58 -7.90 -19.62
N VAL A 27 13.91 -7.98 -19.74
CA VAL A 27 14.84 -7.54 -18.67
C VAL A 27 14.71 -6.03 -18.44
N ALA A 28 14.69 -5.23 -19.50
CA ALA A 28 14.55 -3.78 -19.41
C ALA A 28 13.22 -3.38 -18.74
N TYR A 29 12.12 -4.05 -19.09
CA TYR A 29 10.82 -3.83 -18.45
C TYR A 29 10.85 -4.17 -16.95
N ASN A 30 11.43 -5.31 -16.56
CA ASN A 30 11.51 -5.69 -15.14
C ASN A 30 12.36 -4.71 -14.32
N VAL A 31 13.46 -4.21 -14.87
CA VAL A 31 14.28 -3.17 -14.21
C VAL A 31 13.48 -1.88 -14.04
N TYR A 32 12.77 -1.45 -15.08
CA TYR A 32 11.89 -0.28 -15.02
C TYR A 32 10.78 -0.46 -13.97
N ALA A 33 10.06 -1.57 -14.03
CA ALA A 33 8.98 -1.95 -13.13
C ALA A 33 9.43 -1.93 -11.66
N TYR A 34 10.54 -2.59 -11.36
CA TYR A 34 11.13 -2.60 -10.02
C TYR A 34 11.51 -1.19 -9.54
N THR A 35 12.14 -0.39 -10.40
CA THR A 35 12.57 0.97 -10.05
C THR A 35 11.38 1.87 -9.70
N VAL A 36 10.31 1.82 -10.51
CA VAL A 36 9.11 2.63 -10.29
C VAL A 36 8.35 2.14 -9.07
N MET A 37 8.20 0.83 -8.90
CA MET A 37 7.59 0.23 -7.71
C MET A 37 8.32 0.67 -6.43
N ASP A 38 9.64 0.46 -6.36
CA ASP A 38 10.45 0.82 -5.18
C ASP A 38 10.35 2.30 -4.83
N LYS A 39 10.44 3.19 -5.83
CA LYS A 39 10.29 4.63 -5.61
C LYS A 39 8.94 4.97 -4.97
N ASN A 40 7.84 4.47 -5.51
CA ASN A 40 6.52 4.80 -4.99
C ASN A 40 6.29 4.19 -3.60
N MET A 41 6.74 2.96 -3.36
CA MET A 41 6.63 2.35 -2.03
C MET A 41 7.43 3.12 -0.99
N LYS A 42 8.62 3.63 -1.32
CA LYS A 42 9.39 4.49 -0.40
C LYS A 42 8.64 5.76 0.00
N GLU A 43 7.98 6.43 -0.96
CA GLU A 43 7.15 7.60 -0.67
C GLU A 43 5.92 7.24 0.18
N ALA A 44 5.27 6.11 -0.10
CA ALA A 44 4.15 5.61 0.71
C ALA A 44 4.59 5.36 2.17
N TYR A 45 5.70 4.65 2.38
CA TYR A 45 6.20 4.35 3.73
C TYR A 45 6.68 5.59 4.49
N LYS A 46 7.23 6.58 3.79
CA LYS A 46 7.54 7.87 4.40
C LYS A 46 6.28 8.55 4.96
N LEU A 47 5.19 8.55 4.17
CA LEU A 47 3.91 9.10 4.61
C LEU A 47 3.27 8.29 5.74
N CYS A 48 3.50 6.97 5.81
CA CYS A 48 3.10 6.17 6.98
C CYS A 48 3.71 6.72 8.29
N GLY A 49 4.95 7.22 8.25
CA GLY A 49 5.59 7.84 9.42
C GLY A 49 4.89 9.13 9.85
N GLU A 50 4.50 9.97 8.90
CA GLU A 50 3.70 11.18 9.17
C GLU A 50 2.30 10.81 9.69
N TYR A 51 1.70 9.77 9.12
CA TYR A 51 0.42 9.22 9.53
C TYR A 51 0.46 8.74 10.99
N ASP A 52 1.44 7.95 11.39
CA ASP A 52 1.51 7.38 12.75
C ASP A 52 1.79 8.44 13.81
N LYS A 53 2.60 9.46 13.49
CA LYS A 53 2.77 10.65 14.35
C LYS A 53 1.45 11.38 14.58
N LEU A 54 0.66 11.58 13.53
CA LEU A 54 -0.64 12.25 13.64
C LEU A 54 -1.65 11.38 14.39
N LEU A 55 -1.68 10.06 14.13
CA LEU A 55 -2.55 9.12 14.84
C LEU A 55 -2.25 9.11 16.34
N SER A 56 -0.96 9.06 16.72
CA SER A 56 -0.53 9.14 18.13
C SER A 56 -1.01 10.44 18.80
N LYS A 57 -0.87 11.57 18.09
CA LYS A 57 -1.41 12.85 18.57
C LYS A 57 -2.93 12.81 18.77
N ILE A 58 -3.68 12.28 17.81
CA ILE A 58 -5.15 12.15 17.90
C ILE A 58 -5.54 11.28 19.09
N ASN A 59 -4.85 10.16 19.31
CA ASN A 59 -5.11 9.27 20.45
C ASN A 59 -4.92 10.00 21.79
N ASN A 60 -3.85 10.79 21.93
CA ASN A 60 -3.61 11.60 23.13
C ASN A 60 -4.71 12.66 23.31
N MET A 61 -5.10 13.35 22.23
CA MET A 61 -6.18 14.34 22.26
C MET A 61 -7.51 13.71 22.69
N SER A 62 -7.82 12.51 22.20
CA SER A 62 -9.03 11.78 22.61
C SER A 62 -9.00 11.42 24.09
N TYR A 63 -7.83 11.05 24.63
CA TYR A 63 -7.67 10.75 26.06
C TYR A 63 -7.77 12.00 26.94
N GLU A 64 -7.24 13.13 26.47
CA GLU A 64 -7.30 14.43 27.15
C GLU A 64 -8.67 15.11 27.08
N GLY A 65 -9.64 14.51 26.37
CA GLY A 65 -10.99 15.04 26.25
C GLY A 65 -11.09 16.23 25.30
N ALA A 66 -10.28 16.25 24.23
CA ALA A 66 -10.41 17.23 23.17
C ALA A 66 -11.85 17.27 22.63
N ASP A 67 -12.29 18.47 22.23
CA ASP A 67 -13.63 18.63 21.67
C ASP A 67 -13.79 17.87 20.34
N THR A 68 -15.03 17.48 20.06
CA THR A 68 -15.39 16.67 18.90
C THR A 68 -14.99 17.32 17.58
N GLN A 69 -15.12 18.65 17.44
CA GLN A 69 -14.77 19.37 16.21
C GLN A 69 -13.27 19.34 15.94
N THR A 70 -12.46 19.48 17.00
CA THR A 70 -11.01 19.34 16.91
C THR A 70 -10.63 17.92 16.50
N LEU A 71 -11.24 16.89 17.10
CA LEU A 71 -10.98 15.49 16.71
C LEU A 71 -11.34 15.24 15.25
N ILE A 72 -12.54 15.64 14.81
CA ILE A 72 -12.98 15.50 13.40
C ILE A 72 -11.97 16.15 12.45
N LYS A 73 -11.49 17.36 12.75
CA LYS A 73 -10.51 18.06 11.92
C LYS A 73 -9.20 17.28 11.78
N GLU A 74 -8.70 16.71 12.87
CA GLU A 74 -7.44 15.95 12.84
C GLU A 74 -7.62 14.58 12.16
N VAL A 75 -8.76 13.89 12.36
CA VAL A 75 -9.08 12.64 11.64
C VAL A 75 -9.22 12.88 10.13
N LYS A 76 -9.79 14.02 9.71
CA LYS A 76 -9.83 14.42 8.29
C LYS A 76 -8.42 14.56 7.69
N LYS A 77 -7.49 15.21 8.40
CA LYS A 77 -6.08 15.29 7.97
C LYS A 77 -5.42 13.92 7.87
N LEU A 78 -5.75 13.01 8.79
CA LEU A 78 -5.24 11.64 8.77
C LEU A 78 -5.70 10.89 7.50
N ASN A 79 -6.95 11.11 7.07
CA ASN A 79 -7.44 10.61 5.78
C ASN A 79 -6.77 11.25 4.57
N GLU A 80 -6.46 12.55 4.60
CA GLU A 80 -5.70 13.21 3.52
C GLU A 80 -4.30 12.62 3.35
N ILE A 81 -3.64 12.22 4.44
CA ILE A 81 -2.35 11.51 4.37
C ILE A 81 -2.57 10.10 3.80
N CYS A 82 -3.62 9.40 4.26
CA CYS A 82 -3.95 8.07 3.75
C CYS A 82 -4.25 8.06 2.25
N ASP A 83 -4.92 9.08 1.73
CA ASP A 83 -5.19 9.22 0.29
C ASP A 83 -3.90 9.28 -0.53
N LYS A 84 -2.89 10.00 -0.03
CA LYS A 84 -1.57 10.05 -0.68
C LYS A 84 -0.85 8.72 -0.60
N ILE A 85 -0.96 8.00 0.53
CA ILE A 85 -0.40 6.65 0.67
C ILE A 85 -1.01 5.72 -0.39
N ILE A 86 -2.34 5.71 -0.50
CA ILE A 86 -3.09 4.93 -1.50
C ILE A 86 -2.62 5.30 -2.91
N GLU A 87 -2.51 6.58 -3.24
CA GLU A 87 -2.05 7.04 -4.57
C GLU A 87 -0.67 6.46 -4.94
N TYR A 88 0.27 6.43 -3.98
CA TYR A 88 1.59 5.85 -4.22
C TYR A 88 1.55 4.32 -4.31
N GLU A 89 0.77 3.65 -3.47
CA GLU A 89 0.62 2.20 -3.52
C GLU A 89 -0.07 1.74 -4.81
N GLU A 90 -1.05 2.48 -5.34
CA GLU A 90 -1.68 2.23 -6.64
C GLU A 90 -0.66 2.33 -7.79
N LYS A 91 0.18 3.38 -7.77
CA LYS A 91 1.26 3.54 -8.76
C LYS A 91 2.29 2.41 -8.69
N ALA A 92 2.63 1.96 -7.49
CA ALA A 92 3.51 0.82 -7.30
C ALA A 92 2.88 -0.48 -7.81
N TYR A 93 1.62 -0.74 -7.44
CA TYR A 93 0.85 -1.93 -7.82
C TYR A 93 0.69 -2.07 -9.34
N ALA A 94 0.48 -0.95 -10.04
CA ALA A 94 0.28 -0.94 -11.50
C ALA A 94 1.47 -1.51 -12.28
N VAL A 95 2.68 -1.43 -11.73
CA VAL A 95 3.92 -1.87 -12.39
C VAL A 95 4.62 -3.02 -11.68
N ALA A 96 4.23 -3.34 -10.44
CA ALA A 96 4.92 -4.33 -9.62
C ALA A 96 4.98 -5.71 -10.32
N PRO A 97 6.16 -6.36 -10.38
CA PRO A 97 6.24 -7.75 -10.77
C PRO A 97 5.79 -8.66 -9.61
N GLU A 98 5.37 -9.87 -9.93
CA GLU A 98 5.19 -10.90 -8.91
C GLU A 98 6.54 -11.27 -8.26
N PRO A 99 6.59 -11.56 -6.96
CA PRO A 99 5.47 -11.63 -6.01
C PRO A 99 5.20 -10.30 -5.27
N TYR A 100 5.88 -9.20 -5.63
CA TYR A 100 5.70 -7.90 -4.97
C TYR A 100 4.31 -7.31 -5.19
N LYS A 101 3.71 -7.60 -6.35
CA LYS A 101 2.35 -7.14 -6.67
C LYS A 101 1.31 -7.66 -5.69
N GLU A 102 1.37 -8.94 -5.32
CA GLU A 102 0.51 -9.52 -4.29
C GLU A 102 0.69 -8.82 -2.94
N PHE A 103 1.93 -8.61 -2.51
CA PHE A 103 2.25 -7.88 -1.26
C PHE A 103 1.68 -6.45 -1.25
N ILE A 104 1.95 -5.69 -2.30
CA ILE A 104 1.47 -4.30 -2.42
C ILE A 104 -0.06 -4.28 -2.51
N GLY A 105 -0.68 -5.26 -3.18
CA GLY A 105 -2.13 -5.40 -3.27
C GLY A 105 -2.78 -5.55 -1.89
N MET A 106 -2.25 -6.43 -1.03
CA MET A 106 -2.76 -6.59 0.34
C MET A 106 -2.62 -5.29 1.16
N ARG A 107 -1.51 -4.57 1.01
CA ARG A 107 -1.30 -3.28 1.69
C ARG A 107 -2.28 -2.21 1.23
N LEU A 108 -2.46 -2.09 -0.08
CA LEU A 108 -3.39 -1.15 -0.70
C LEU A 108 -4.82 -1.41 -0.21
N GLU A 109 -5.26 -2.67 -0.21
CA GLU A 109 -6.57 -3.06 0.32
C GLU A 109 -6.72 -2.67 1.80
N ARG A 110 -5.68 -2.93 2.62
CA ARG A 110 -5.66 -2.54 4.03
C ARG A 110 -5.81 -1.03 4.22
N HIS A 111 -5.14 -0.20 3.42
CA HIS A 111 -5.28 1.25 3.53
C HIS A 111 -6.65 1.77 3.09
N HIS A 112 -7.26 1.16 2.07
CA HIS A 112 -8.66 1.47 1.71
C HIS A 112 -9.63 1.16 2.85
N LEU A 113 -9.51 0.00 3.49
CA LEU A 113 -10.37 -0.36 4.63
C LEU A 113 -10.16 0.59 5.81
N LEU A 114 -8.91 0.90 6.11
CA LEU A 114 -8.54 1.85 7.14
C LEU A 114 -9.13 3.25 6.87
N LYS A 115 -9.16 3.70 5.61
CA LYS A 115 -9.79 4.97 5.23
C LYS A 115 -11.29 4.95 5.51
N LEU A 116 -11.98 3.91 5.05
CA LEU A 116 -13.43 3.74 5.31
C LEU A 116 -13.73 3.72 6.81
N TRP A 117 -12.87 3.06 7.60
CA TRP A 117 -13.00 3.03 9.05
C TRP A 117 -12.94 4.43 9.67
N ARG A 118 -12.04 5.29 9.18
CA ARG A 118 -11.91 6.69 9.65
C ARG A 118 -13.02 7.59 9.17
N GLU A 119 -13.56 7.35 7.97
CA GLU A 119 -14.77 8.04 7.50
C GLU A 119 -15.96 7.71 8.43
N ALA A 120 -16.14 6.43 8.75
CA ALA A 120 -17.14 6.02 9.75
C ALA A 120 -16.87 6.61 11.14
N TRP A 121 -15.61 6.75 11.55
CA TRP A 121 -15.27 7.41 12.81
C TRP A 121 -15.68 8.89 12.83
N ILE A 122 -15.46 9.61 11.71
CA ILE A 122 -15.93 11.00 11.58
C ILE A 122 -17.46 11.04 11.72
N ASP A 123 -18.18 10.17 11.01
CA ASP A 123 -19.65 10.11 11.09
C ASP A 123 -20.11 9.83 12.53
N GLN A 124 -19.44 8.91 13.23
CA GLN A 124 -19.72 8.59 14.63
C GLN A 124 -19.55 9.82 15.54
N LEU A 125 -18.45 10.58 15.36
CA LEU A 125 -18.21 11.80 16.11
C LEU A 125 -19.30 12.85 15.85
N GLU A 126 -19.72 13.02 14.59
CA GLU A 126 -20.77 13.98 14.20
C GLU A 126 -22.15 13.63 14.78
N VAL A 127 -22.50 12.35 14.92
CA VAL A 127 -23.78 11.95 15.55
C VAL A 127 -23.71 12.03 17.08
N LEU A 128 -22.55 11.76 17.68
CA LEU A 128 -22.33 11.94 19.12
C LEU A 128 -22.47 13.40 19.54
N GLU A 129 -21.99 14.34 18.73
CA GLU A 129 -22.17 15.78 18.97
C GLU A 129 -23.66 16.20 19.00
N LYS A 130 -24.50 15.50 18.22
CA LYS A 130 -25.95 15.71 18.18
C LYS A 130 -26.71 14.97 19.30
N GLY A 131 -26.01 14.18 20.11
CA GLY A 131 -26.60 13.37 21.17
C GLY A 131 -27.31 12.10 20.69
N ASP A 132 -27.05 11.65 19.45
CA ASP A 132 -27.65 10.42 18.90
C ASP A 132 -26.76 9.20 19.17
N TYR A 133 -26.89 8.68 20.39
CA TYR A 133 -26.12 7.52 20.85
C TYR A 133 -26.52 6.22 20.13
N LEU A 134 -27.75 6.12 19.62
CA LEU A 134 -28.20 4.93 18.90
C LEU A 134 -27.48 4.86 17.54
N ALA A 135 -27.50 5.95 16.77
CA ALA A 135 -26.77 6.05 15.52
C ALA A 135 -25.25 5.83 15.71
N ALA A 136 -24.68 6.38 16.79
CA ALA A 136 -23.26 6.17 17.11
C ALA A 136 -22.90 4.68 17.34
N THR A 137 -23.82 3.92 17.94
CA THR A 137 -23.64 2.48 18.21
C THR A 137 -23.76 1.65 16.93
N GLU A 138 -24.67 2.01 16.02
CA GLU A 138 -24.79 1.36 14.71
C GLU A 138 -23.52 1.58 13.86
N ILE A 139 -22.97 2.79 13.87
CA ILE A 139 -21.71 3.10 13.19
C ILE A 139 -20.54 2.32 13.81
N GLN A 140 -20.47 2.21 15.14
CA GLN A 140 -19.45 1.41 15.82
C GLN A 140 -19.41 -0.04 15.33
N THR A 141 -20.59 -0.64 15.10
CA THR A 141 -20.66 -2.02 14.57
C THR A 141 -19.99 -2.14 13.20
N SER A 142 -20.22 -1.16 12.32
CA SER A 142 -19.59 -1.11 10.99
C SER A 142 -18.06 -0.89 11.09
N MET A 143 -17.63 -0.04 12.03
CA MET A 143 -16.22 0.17 12.33
C MET A 143 -15.54 -1.11 12.82
N ASP A 144 -16.19 -1.90 13.68
CA ASP A 144 -15.64 -3.17 14.17
C ASP A 144 -15.47 -4.19 13.04
N GLU A 145 -16.42 -4.26 12.10
CA GLU A 145 -16.29 -5.11 10.90
C GLU A 145 -15.11 -4.70 10.01
N LEU A 146 -14.94 -3.40 9.76
CA LEU A 146 -13.82 -2.86 8.99
C LEU A 146 -12.46 -3.12 9.67
N SER A 147 -12.42 -2.98 11.00
CA SER A 147 -11.24 -3.28 11.81
C SER A 147 -10.87 -4.77 11.72
N ASN A 148 -11.86 -5.66 11.84
CA ASN A 148 -11.66 -7.11 11.71
C ASN A 148 -11.10 -7.50 10.33
N LYS A 149 -11.64 -6.93 9.23
CA LYS A 149 -11.12 -7.17 7.88
C LYS A 149 -9.69 -6.66 7.73
N THR A 150 -9.41 -5.45 8.24
CA THR A 150 -8.06 -4.87 8.24
C THR A 150 -7.06 -5.79 8.95
N PHE A 151 -7.45 -6.35 10.10
CA PHE A 151 -6.63 -7.27 10.87
C PHE A 151 -6.39 -8.61 10.15
N GLN A 152 -7.41 -9.17 9.49
CA GLN A 152 -7.28 -10.40 8.70
C GLN A 152 -6.26 -10.22 7.57
N ILE A 153 -6.35 -9.13 6.80
CA ILE A 153 -5.39 -8.82 5.75
C ILE A 153 -3.98 -8.65 6.32
N LYS A 154 -3.83 -8.02 7.49
CA LYS A 154 -2.52 -7.89 8.12
C LYS A 154 -1.90 -9.25 8.47
N GLN A 155 -2.70 -10.20 8.95
CA GLN A 155 -2.21 -11.56 9.19
C GLN A 155 -1.83 -12.29 7.89
N GLU A 156 -2.56 -12.05 6.80
CA GLU A 156 -2.23 -12.59 5.48
C GLU A 156 -0.93 -11.99 4.95
N GLU A 157 -0.73 -10.68 5.09
CA GLU A 157 0.52 -9.98 4.78
C GLU A 157 1.70 -10.62 5.53
N GLU A 158 1.57 -10.85 6.84
CA GLU A 158 2.62 -11.48 7.65
C GLU A 158 2.92 -12.93 7.23
N LYS A 159 1.88 -13.73 6.96
CA LYS A 159 2.03 -15.11 6.46
C LYS A 159 2.69 -15.13 5.09
N PHE A 160 2.39 -14.16 4.23
CA PHE A 160 3.00 -14.00 2.93
C PHE A 160 4.48 -13.66 3.05
N LEU A 161 4.84 -12.66 3.87
CA LEU A 161 6.23 -12.28 4.10
C LEU A 161 7.08 -13.42 4.66
N ALA A 162 6.50 -14.26 5.53
CA ALA A 162 7.16 -15.45 6.04
C ALA A 162 7.51 -16.49 4.95
N LYS A 163 6.72 -16.55 3.87
CA LYS A 163 6.95 -17.44 2.71
C LYS A 163 7.83 -16.80 1.63
N HIS A 164 7.93 -15.48 1.60
CA HIS A 164 8.64 -14.71 0.59
C HIS A 164 9.75 -13.84 1.22
N PRO A 165 10.89 -14.44 1.64
CA PRO A 165 11.95 -13.74 2.38
C PRO A 165 12.59 -12.57 1.61
N ASP A 166 12.64 -12.64 0.28
CA ASP A 166 13.14 -11.56 -0.57
C ASP A 166 12.22 -10.33 -0.53
N VAL A 167 10.90 -10.56 -0.55
CA VAL A 167 9.91 -9.48 -0.37
C VAL A 167 10.02 -8.91 1.05
N ALA A 168 10.14 -9.78 2.06
CA ALA A 168 10.32 -9.35 3.45
C ALA A 168 11.60 -8.53 3.67
N LYS A 169 12.66 -8.80 2.91
CA LYS A 169 13.88 -7.98 2.96
C LYS A 169 13.62 -6.57 2.45
N ILE A 170 12.98 -6.44 1.30
CA ILE A 170 12.69 -5.13 0.69
C ILE A 170 11.64 -4.36 1.49
N ALA A 171 10.59 -5.02 1.99
CA ALA A 171 9.61 -4.41 2.88
C ALA A 171 10.27 -3.79 4.12
N ARG A 172 11.25 -4.49 4.73
CA ARG A 172 12.06 -3.95 5.83
C ARG A 172 12.94 -2.77 5.44
N GLU A 173 13.40 -2.70 4.20
CA GLU A 173 14.15 -1.52 3.71
C GLU A 173 13.23 -0.30 3.58
N TRP A 174 11.96 -0.50 3.20
CA TRP A 174 10.95 0.56 3.22
C TRP A 174 10.59 0.97 4.66
N GLU A 175 10.48 0.02 5.59
CA GLU A 175 10.23 0.30 7.03
C GLU A 175 11.35 1.12 7.69
N LYS A 176 12.60 0.94 7.29
CA LYS A 176 13.70 1.77 7.83
C LYS A 176 13.57 3.26 7.48
N ILE A 177 12.93 3.58 6.36
CA ILE A 177 12.65 4.98 5.97
C ILE A 177 11.60 5.57 6.92
N TYR A 178 10.63 4.75 7.32
CA TYR A 178 9.64 5.09 8.34
C TYR A 178 10.33 5.40 9.70
N GLU A 179 11.21 4.52 10.19
CA GLU A 179 11.87 4.66 11.50
C GLU A 179 12.81 5.88 11.60
N TYR A 180 13.51 6.23 10.50
CA TYR A 180 14.41 7.39 10.49
C TYR A 180 13.65 8.72 10.66
N HIS A 181 12.41 8.77 10.18
CA HIS A 181 11.54 9.92 10.36
C HIS A 181 10.91 10.01 11.76
N GLU A 182 10.84 8.92 12.54
CA GLU A 182 10.43 9.00 13.96
C GLU A 182 11.53 9.58 14.87
N SER A 183 12.80 9.46 14.49
CA SER A 183 13.96 9.84 15.30
C SER A 183 14.45 11.29 15.08
N SER A 184 13.77 12.07 14.25
CA SER A 184 14.09 13.46 13.88
C SER A 184 12.92 14.41 14.15
#